data_AF-A0A977PUS7-F1
#
_entry.id   AF-A0A977PUS7-F1
#
_cell.length_a   1.000
_cell.length_b   1.000
_cell.length_c   1.000
_cell.angle_alpha   90.00
_cell.angle_beta   90.00
_cell.angle_gamma   90.00
#
_symmetry.space_group_name_H-M   'P 1'
#
loop_
_entity.id
_entity.type
_entity.pdbx_description
1 polymer ?
#
loop_
_entity_poly.entity_id
_entity_poly.type
_entity_poly.pdbx_seq_one_letter_code
_entity_poly.pdbx_strand_id
1 'polypeptide(L)'
;MNEPMESPNSTEVSPPVKLNKDLLENISRTFTIYDRSATNAQKRFIFLRLLILRLSVIVTLLAVLQSEFKNYHDGFDLTSALRQYFPYFPNVRKFMSDFLGFLVILAPISVSILLAGTVKFGRGVNWILLRASAEVIKQEIYRYRTQVGNYSNPKMRDLNFAQEIQAINERLMKTQVNQAGLAWNEPNVNKCQSWLKKRIDKFWSKFLPRQSQKKQENQSAVSDAKPDPYSSLTAQQYINERLIHQLKWYRKKTLDLDKKWQLWQWWIYLLGGVGTFLAAMKFDVWIAVTNAIAASILSFLEFRRLDSTLIGYNQTATNLENILWWWYALTDKDRTEPKNIEKLVESSERVIRSETTGWVQEMKDAMADLYKMDEDRLAKEAEEAKKAKETEEAEKAEKAEEAERNGDKKADEETKSVNLEEVPKQEDSGSNLSSTDN
;
A
#
# COMPACT_ATOMS: atom_id res chain seq x y z
N MET A 1 64.55 2.61 63.98
CA MET A 1 63.29 3.23 63.55
C MET A 1 63.52 3.80 62.16
N ASN A 2 63.09 3.07 61.13
CA ASN A 2 62.95 3.54 59.76
C ASN A 2 61.97 2.56 59.11
N GLU A 3 60.73 3.02 58.94
CA GLU A 3 59.69 2.32 58.19
C GLU A 3 60.05 2.34 56.69
N PRO A 4 59.82 1.26 55.93
CA PRO A 4 59.84 1.31 54.48
C PRO A 4 58.47 1.79 53.95
N MET A 5 58.52 2.76 53.03
CA MET A 5 57.37 3.31 52.32
C MET A 5 56.62 2.23 51.52
N GLU A 6 55.31 2.17 51.67
CA GLU A 6 54.39 1.48 50.76
C GLU A 6 54.41 2.16 49.37
N SER A 7 54.66 1.39 48.32
CA SER A 7 54.44 1.84 46.94
C SER A 7 52.95 1.73 46.59
N PRO A 8 52.32 2.73 45.96
CA PRO A 8 50.93 2.66 45.59
C PRO A 8 50.73 1.77 44.35
N ASN A 9 50.01 0.68 44.60
CA ASN A 9 48.99 0.05 43.76
C ASN A 9 49.23 0.05 42.23
N SER A 10 49.65 -1.11 41.74
CA SER A 10 49.61 -1.48 40.34
C SER A 10 48.19 -1.35 39.78
N THR A 11 48.14 -0.86 38.54
CA THR A 11 46.93 -0.61 37.77
C THR A 11 46.09 -1.89 37.68
N GLU A 12 45.03 -1.94 38.46
CA GLU A 12 44.01 -2.98 38.41
C GLU A 12 43.27 -2.84 37.06
N VAL A 13 43.71 -3.58 36.05
CA VAL A 13 42.99 -3.73 34.78
C VAL A 13 41.71 -4.48 35.10
N SER A 14 40.64 -3.72 35.37
CA SER A 14 39.31 -4.24 35.63
C SER A 14 38.90 -5.22 34.53
N PRO A 15 38.42 -6.42 34.85
CA PRO A 15 37.99 -7.40 33.85
C PRO A 15 36.89 -6.79 32.96
N PRO A 16 36.75 -7.23 31.70
CA PRO A 16 35.73 -6.70 30.79
C PRO A 16 34.35 -6.82 31.45
N VAL A 17 33.74 -5.67 31.75
CA VAL A 17 32.45 -5.61 32.44
C VAL A 17 31.41 -6.32 31.58
N LYS A 18 30.96 -7.48 32.05
CA LYS A 18 29.95 -8.30 31.37
C LYS A 18 28.68 -7.47 31.14
N LEU A 19 28.13 -7.55 29.92
CA LEU A 19 26.86 -6.93 29.59
C LEU A 19 25.71 -7.59 30.36
N ASN A 20 24.66 -6.82 30.63
CA ASN A 20 23.43 -7.33 31.22
C ASN A 20 22.63 -8.09 30.16
N LYS A 21 22.70 -9.42 30.22
CA LYS A 21 22.07 -10.32 29.24
C LYS A 21 20.55 -10.21 29.26
N ASP A 22 19.94 -10.19 30.45
CA ASP A 22 18.49 -10.14 30.61
C ASP A 22 17.91 -8.84 30.04
N LEU A 23 18.60 -7.72 30.25
CA LEU A 23 18.23 -6.44 29.67
C LEU A 23 18.28 -6.48 28.14
N LEU A 24 19.38 -6.99 27.58
CA LEU A 24 19.58 -7.07 26.15
C LEU A 24 18.60 -8.04 25.46
N GLU A 25 18.28 -9.16 26.11
CA GLU A 25 17.29 -10.13 25.64
C GLU A 25 15.88 -9.52 25.60
N ASN A 26 15.45 -8.86 26.68
CA ASN A 26 14.15 -8.21 26.76
C ASN A 26 13.98 -7.11 25.69
N ILE A 27 15.03 -6.32 25.45
CA ILE A 27 15.01 -5.26 24.42
C ILE A 27 15.04 -5.87 23.02
N SER A 28 15.83 -6.94 22.80
CA SER A 28 15.84 -7.68 21.54
C SER A 28 14.45 -8.27 21.23
N ARG A 29 13.74 -8.79 22.23
CA ARG A 29 12.35 -9.24 22.09
C ARG A 29 11.45 -8.09 21.64
N THR A 30 11.57 -6.91 22.26
CA THR A 30 10.80 -5.70 21.88
C THR A 30 11.07 -5.31 20.42
N PHE A 31 12.33 -5.30 20.00
CA PHE A 31 12.72 -5.07 18.61
C PHE A 31 11.99 -6.03 17.65
N THR A 32 12.02 -7.34 17.94
CA THR A 32 11.36 -8.34 17.07
C THR A 32 9.85 -8.16 16.98
N ILE A 33 9.21 -7.70 18.07
CA ILE A 33 7.77 -7.41 18.09
C ILE A 33 7.45 -6.22 17.19
N TYR A 34 8.25 -5.15 17.25
CA TYR A 34 8.04 -3.96 16.43
C TYR A 34 8.30 -4.25 14.96
N ASP A 35 9.40 -4.92 14.63
CA ASP A 35 9.74 -5.30 13.24
C ASP A 35 8.68 -6.22 12.61
N ARG A 36 8.20 -7.21 13.37
CA ARG A 36 7.14 -8.13 12.91
C ARG A 36 5.81 -7.42 12.75
N SER A 37 5.43 -6.58 13.72
CA SER A 37 4.21 -5.78 13.67
C SER A 37 4.23 -4.84 12.46
N ALA A 38 5.36 -4.16 12.22
CA ALA A 38 5.57 -3.31 11.06
C ALA A 38 5.39 -4.08 9.75
N THR A 39 6.06 -5.23 9.61
CA THR A 39 5.98 -6.07 8.39
C THR A 39 4.55 -6.51 8.11
N ASN A 40 3.82 -6.95 9.14
CA ASN A 40 2.44 -7.40 8.99
C ASN A 40 1.49 -6.26 8.63
N ALA A 41 1.64 -5.11 9.28
CA ALA A 41 0.86 -3.91 8.98
C ALA A 41 1.16 -3.39 7.56
N GLN A 42 2.43 -3.36 7.15
CA GLN A 42 2.85 -2.98 5.80
C GLN A 42 2.20 -3.87 4.74
N LYS A 43 2.24 -5.20 4.91
CA LYS A 43 1.60 -6.13 3.96
C LYS A 43 0.11 -5.89 3.82
N ARG A 44 -0.61 -5.68 4.94
CA ARG A 44 -2.05 -5.39 4.93
C ARG A 44 -2.35 -4.07 4.23
N PHE A 45 -1.54 -3.04 4.47
CA PHE A 45 -1.69 -1.74 3.82
C PHE A 45 -1.49 -1.84 2.30
N ILE A 46 -0.36 -2.43 1.87
CA ILE A 46 -0.06 -2.58 0.44
C ILE A 46 -1.11 -3.48 -0.24
N PHE A 47 -1.67 -4.47 0.48
CA PHE A 47 -2.78 -5.28 -0.03
C PHE A 47 -3.98 -4.44 -0.41
N LEU A 48 -4.40 -3.60 0.53
CA LEU A 48 -5.59 -2.79 0.37
C LEU A 48 -5.38 -1.79 -0.78
N ARG A 49 -4.19 -1.19 -0.89
CA ARG A 49 -3.87 -0.28 -2.02
C ARG A 49 -3.87 -1.00 -3.36
N LEU A 50 -3.26 -2.19 -3.46
CA LEU A 50 -3.29 -2.99 -4.69
C LEU A 50 -4.71 -3.45 -5.05
N LEU A 51 -5.55 -3.74 -4.05
CA LEU A 51 -6.94 -4.09 -4.28
C LEU A 51 -7.72 -2.90 -4.87
N ILE A 52 -7.59 -1.70 -4.30
CA ILE A 52 -8.21 -0.48 -4.81
C ILE A 52 -7.79 -0.23 -6.25
N LEU A 53 -6.48 -0.24 -6.52
CA LEU A 53 -5.94 -0.02 -7.86
C LEU A 53 -6.46 -1.03 -8.90
N ARG A 54 -6.51 -2.32 -8.53
CA ARG A 54 -7.08 -3.35 -9.40
C ARG A 54 -8.56 -3.17 -9.63
N LEU A 55 -9.32 -2.84 -8.60
CA LEU A 55 -10.75 -2.57 -8.73
C LEU A 55 -10.99 -1.38 -9.65
N SER A 56 -10.19 -0.31 -9.58
CA SER A 56 -10.30 0.83 -10.52
C SER A 56 -10.09 0.42 -11.98
N VAL A 57 -9.11 -0.44 -12.26
CA VAL A 57 -8.90 -0.99 -13.61
C VAL A 57 -10.06 -1.90 -14.03
N ILE A 58 -10.55 -2.74 -13.12
CA ILE A 58 -11.68 -3.64 -13.38
C ILE A 58 -12.97 -2.86 -13.66
N VAL A 59 -13.23 -1.77 -12.92
CA VAL A 59 -14.39 -0.88 -13.18
C VAL A 59 -14.32 -0.35 -14.61
N THR A 60 -13.15 0.15 -15.03
CA THR A 60 -12.98 0.68 -16.39
C THR A 60 -13.17 -0.41 -17.43
N LEU A 61 -12.59 -1.60 -17.20
CA LEU A 61 -12.75 -2.75 -18.10
C LEU A 61 -14.21 -3.20 -18.19
N LEU A 62 -14.93 -3.26 -17.06
CA LEU A 62 -16.34 -3.65 -17.03
C LEU A 62 -17.22 -2.64 -17.77
N ALA A 63 -16.95 -1.34 -17.64
CA ALA A 63 -17.67 -0.30 -18.37
C ALA A 63 -17.47 -0.43 -19.89
N VAL A 64 -16.23 -0.68 -20.33
CA VAL A 64 -15.91 -0.92 -21.74
C VAL A 64 -16.59 -2.19 -22.26
N LEU A 65 -16.52 -3.29 -21.51
CA LEU A 65 -17.19 -4.55 -21.87
C LEU A 65 -18.71 -4.37 -21.95
N GLN A 66 -19.32 -3.65 -21.02
CA GLN A 66 -20.76 -3.38 -21.04
C GLN A 66 -21.15 -2.58 -22.29
N SER A 67 -20.36 -1.57 -22.66
CA SER A 67 -20.57 -0.78 -23.88
C SER A 67 -20.52 -1.66 -25.13
N GLU A 68 -19.51 -2.53 -25.25
CA GLU A 68 -19.37 -3.47 -26.37
C GLU A 68 -20.54 -4.46 -26.44
N PHE A 69 -20.94 -5.06 -25.31
CA PHE A 69 -22.06 -6.01 -25.27
C PHE A 69 -23.41 -5.36 -25.67
N LYS A 70 -23.59 -4.07 -25.40
CA LYS A 70 -24.80 -3.32 -25.78
C LYS A 70 -24.79 -2.94 -27.26
N ASN A 71 -23.63 -2.60 -27.81
CA ASN A 71 -23.50 -2.07 -29.17
C ASN A 71 -23.26 -3.14 -30.24
N TYR A 72 -22.83 -4.35 -29.88
CA TYR A 72 -22.50 -5.41 -30.84
C TYR A 72 -23.71 -6.32 -31.13
N HIS A 73 -24.24 -6.24 -32.36
CA HIS A 73 -25.39 -7.05 -32.79
C HIS A 73 -25.00 -8.39 -33.43
N ASP A 74 -23.80 -8.55 -34.02
CA ASP A 74 -23.53 -9.61 -35.01
C ASP A 74 -22.17 -10.34 -34.99
N GLY A 75 -21.37 -10.33 -33.91
CA GLY A 75 -20.09 -11.06 -33.93
C GLY A 75 -19.64 -11.69 -32.61
N PHE A 76 -18.81 -12.73 -32.74
CA PHE A 76 -18.29 -13.62 -31.69
C PHE A 76 -19.30 -13.95 -30.58
N ASP A 77 -20.17 -14.91 -30.89
CA ASP A 77 -21.19 -15.37 -29.97
C ASP A 77 -20.60 -16.27 -28.87
N LEU A 78 -19.93 -15.68 -27.87
CA LEU A 78 -19.56 -16.37 -26.64
C LEU A 78 -20.81 -16.96 -25.95
N THR A 79 -22.00 -16.40 -26.20
CA THR A 79 -23.26 -16.94 -25.69
C THR A 79 -23.66 -18.24 -26.39
N SER A 80 -23.27 -18.48 -27.65
CA SER A 80 -23.43 -19.79 -28.31
C SER A 80 -22.55 -20.87 -27.69
N ALA A 81 -21.27 -20.56 -27.43
CA ALA A 81 -20.33 -21.47 -26.77
C ALA A 81 -20.76 -21.77 -25.31
N LEU A 82 -21.27 -20.77 -24.60
CA LEU A 82 -21.80 -20.94 -23.25
C LEU A 82 -23.16 -21.64 -23.23
N ARG A 83 -24.03 -21.44 -24.23
CA ARG A 83 -25.29 -22.17 -24.40
C ARG A 83 -25.04 -23.67 -24.57
N GLN A 84 -23.94 -24.06 -25.21
CA GLN A 84 -23.52 -25.45 -25.33
C GLN A 84 -23.15 -26.09 -23.98
N TYR A 85 -22.58 -25.32 -23.06
CA TYR A 85 -22.22 -25.80 -21.71
C TYR A 85 -23.34 -25.65 -20.67
N PHE A 86 -24.24 -24.69 -20.85
CA PHE A 86 -25.34 -24.38 -19.94
C PHE A 86 -26.70 -24.34 -20.67
N PRO A 87 -27.21 -25.51 -21.14
CA PRO A 87 -28.44 -25.58 -21.95
C PRO A 87 -29.73 -25.21 -21.19
N TYR A 88 -29.69 -25.18 -19.85
CA TYR A 88 -30.86 -24.90 -19.00
C TYR A 88 -31.07 -23.41 -18.67
N PHE A 89 -30.22 -22.51 -19.14
CA PHE A 89 -30.40 -21.06 -18.94
C PHE A 89 -31.01 -20.41 -20.20
N PRO A 90 -32.35 -20.30 -20.31
CA PRO A 90 -32.96 -19.47 -21.35
C PRO A 90 -32.54 -18.01 -21.13
N ASN A 91 -32.11 -17.34 -22.21
CA ASN A 91 -31.69 -15.93 -22.23
C ASN A 91 -30.37 -15.58 -21.51
N VAL A 92 -29.33 -16.41 -21.65
CA VAL A 92 -27.96 -16.13 -21.16
C VAL A 92 -27.48 -14.71 -21.51
N ARG A 93 -27.79 -14.20 -22.71
CA ARG A 93 -27.42 -12.83 -23.13
C ARG A 93 -28.02 -11.76 -22.22
N LYS A 94 -29.33 -11.84 -21.94
CA LYS A 94 -30.02 -10.88 -21.07
C LYS A 94 -29.47 -10.97 -19.64
N PHE A 95 -29.33 -12.18 -19.13
CA PHE A 95 -28.75 -12.42 -17.81
C PHE A 95 -27.32 -11.86 -17.68
N MET A 96 -26.47 -12.04 -18.71
CA MET A 96 -25.11 -11.51 -18.71
C MET A 96 -25.05 -9.99 -18.80
N SER A 97 -25.91 -9.37 -19.62
CA SER A 97 -26.03 -7.91 -19.68
C SER A 97 -26.47 -7.33 -18.33
N ASP A 98 -27.51 -7.91 -17.73
CA ASP A 98 -28.04 -7.47 -16.42
C ASP A 98 -26.98 -7.66 -15.31
N PHE A 99 -26.25 -8.78 -15.35
CA PHE A 99 -25.17 -9.08 -14.42
C PHE A 99 -23.98 -8.13 -14.58
N LEU A 100 -23.55 -7.82 -15.81
CA LEU A 100 -22.51 -6.82 -16.06
C LEU A 100 -22.95 -5.43 -15.58
N GLY A 101 -24.20 -5.04 -15.85
CA GLY A 101 -24.76 -3.78 -15.37
C GLY A 101 -24.73 -3.68 -13.84
N PHE A 102 -25.11 -4.75 -13.15
CA PHE A 102 -25.01 -4.83 -11.69
C PHE A 102 -23.56 -4.68 -11.21
N LEU A 103 -22.59 -5.34 -11.86
CA LEU A 103 -21.18 -5.23 -11.50
C LEU A 103 -20.61 -3.82 -11.72
N VAL A 104 -21.02 -3.13 -12.79
CA VAL A 104 -20.60 -1.75 -13.08
C VAL A 104 -21.08 -0.78 -12.01
N ILE A 105 -22.22 -1.04 -11.36
CA ILE A 105 -22.71 -0.25 -10.21
C ILE A 105 -22.00 -0.66 -8.92
N LEU A 106 -21.83 -1.96 -8.68
CA LEU A 106 -21.27 -2.48 -7.43
C LEU A 106 -19.78 -2.16 -7.26
N ALA A 107 -19.02 -2.17 -8.36
CA ALA A 107 -17.57 -2.03 -8.31
C ALA A 107 -17.11 -0.62 -7.86
N PRO A 108 -17.65 0.50 -8.38
CA PRO A 108 -17.38 1.84 -7.85
C PRO A 108 -17.75 1.98 -6.37
N ILE A 109 -18.93 1.51 -5.96
CA ILE A 109 -19.36 1.53 -4.55
C ILE A 109 -18.34 0.80 -3.66
N SER A 110 -17.86 -0.36 -4.12
CA SER A 110 -16.83 -1.13 -3.42
C SER A 110 -15.51 -0.35 -3.30
N VAL A 111 -15.10 0.37 -4.35
CA VAL A 111 -13.93 1.25 -4.33
C VAL A 111 -14.11 2.37 -3.30
N SER A 112 -15.24 3.08 -3.30
CA SER A 112 -15.51 4.20 -2.38
C SER A 112 -15.55 3.72 -0.92
N ILE A 113 -16.16 2.55 -0.63
CA ILE A 113 -16.12 1.94 0.73
C ILE A 113 -14.70 1.59 1.16
N LEU A 114 -13.91 0.99 0.27
CA LEU A 114 -12.51 0.65 0.56
C LEU A 114 -11.67 1.90 0.82
N LEU A 115 -11.91 2.96 0.06
CA LEU A 115 -11.24 4.25 0.17
C LEU A 115 -11.56 4.96 1.48
N ALA A 116 -12.85 5.02 1.86
CA ALA A 116 -13.25 5.51 3.18
C ALA A 116 -12.57 4.70 4.30
N GLY A 117 -12.42 3.38 4.09
CA GLY A 117 -11.70 2.48 4.99
C GLY A 117 -10.17 2.66 5.00
N THR A 118 -9.53 3.25 3.98
CA THR A 118 -8.09 3.56 4.05
C THR A 118 -7.83 4.80 4.86
N VAL A 119 -8.66 5.83 4.67
CA VAL A 119 -8.59 7.11 5.38
C VAL A 119 -8.94 6.93 6.86
N LYS A 120 -10.13 6.39 7.16
CA LYS A 120 -10.65 6.32 8.55
C LYS A 120 -9.79 5.51 9.51
N PHE A 121 -9.13 4.47 9.02
CA PHE A 121 -8.37 3.56 9.89
C PHE A 121 -6.88 3.91 10.02
N GLY A 122 -6.40 5.00 9.39
CA GLY A 122 -5.02 5.51 9.58
C GLY A 122 -3.91 4.46 9.35
N ARG A 123 -4.20 3.40 8.57
CA ARG A 123 -3.38 2.17 8.55
C ARG A 123 -2.00 2.35 7.90
N GLY A 124 -1.78 3.47 7.20
CA GLY A 124 -0.57 3.75 6.45
C GLY A 124 0.62 4.18 7.32
N VAL A 125 0.39 5.00 8.35
CA VAL A 125 1.51 5.60 9.11
C VAL A 125 2.08 4.64 10.16
N ASN A 126 1.24 3.76 10.71
CA ASN A 126 1.62 2.88 11.82
C ASN A 126 2.79 1.95 11.51
N TRP A 127 2.82 1.34 10.31
CA TRP A 127 3.92 0.44 9.95
C TRP A 127 5.24 1.18 9.71
N ILE A 128 5.18 2.44 9.26
CA ILE A 128 6.36 3.30 9.07
C ILE A 128 6.96 3.63 10.44
N LEU A 129 6.13 4.07 11.39
CA LEU A 129 6.56 4.40 12.75
C LEU A 129 7.13 3.19 13.49
N LEU A 130 6.45 2.03 13.41
CA LEU A 130 6.93 0.79 14.02
C LEU A 130 8.29 0.35 13.44
N ARG A 131 8.46 0.45 12.12
CA ARG A 131 9.73 0.13 11.47
C ARG A 131 10.83 1.11 11.87
N ALA A 132 10.52 2.40 11.94
CA ALA A 132 11.46 3.42 12.37
C ALA A 132 11.95 3.14 13.79
N SER A 133 11.03 2.91 14.73
CA SER A 133 11.37 2.56 16.11
C SER A 133 12.17 1.26 16.21
N ALA A 134 11.86 0.25 15.39
CA ALA A 134 12.65 -0.98 15.36
C ALA A 134 14.10 -0.73 14.92
N GLU A 135 14.35 0.09 13.90
CA GLU A 135 15.71 0.43 13.48
C GLU A 135 16.45 1.29 14.52
N VAL A 136 15.76 2.20 15.21
CA VAL A 136 16.37 2.97 16.31
C VAL A 136 16.75 2.05 17.48
N ILE A 137 15.87 1.14 17.90
CA ILE A 137 16.20 0.15 18.95
C ILE A 137 17.40 -0.71 18.51
N LYS A 138 17.43 -1.14 17.25
CA LYS A 138 18.53 -1.93 16.71
C LYS A 138 19.86 -1.17 16.74
N GLN A 139 19.85 0.11 16.41
CA GLN A 139 21.01 0.99 16.53
C GLN A 139 21.50 1.08 17.98
N GLU A 140 20.59 1.29 18.94
CA GLU A 140 20.97 1.37 20.36
C GLU A 140 21.49 0.04 20.90
N ILE A 141 20.96 -1.10 20.44
CA ILE A 141 21.53 -2.44 20.73
C ILE A 141 22.99 -2.53 20.29
N TYR A 142 23.34 -2.07 19.08
CA TYR A 142 24.72 -2.13 18.61
C TYR A 142 25.62 -1.18 19.39
N ARG A 143 25.18 0.04 19.68
CA ARG A 143 25.93 1.03 20.48
C ARG A 143 26.20 0.52 21.90
N TYR A 144 25.19 -0.10 22.52
CA TYR A 144 25.32 -0.73 23.83
C TYR A 144 26.30 -1.91 23.80
N ARG A 145 26.22 -2.77 22.77
CA ARG A 145 27.13 -3.92 22.60
C ARG A 145 28.58 -3.50 22.35
N THR A 146 28.81 -2.39 21.64
CA THR A 146 30.16 -1.86 21.39
C THR A 146 30.67 -0.96 22.52
N GLN A 147 29.83 -0.61 23.49
CA GLN A 147 30.18 0.21 24.67
C GLN A 147 30.74 1.59 24.30
N VAL A 148 30.11 2.27 23.33
CA VAL A 148 30.54 3.59 22.83
C VAL A 148 29.54 4.69 23.21
N GLY A 149 29.95 5.96 23.12
CA GLY A 149 29.09 7.11 23.40
C GLY A 149 28.54 7.09 24.83
N ASN A 150 27.21 7.20 24.94
CA ASN A 150 26.49 7.17 26.23
C ASN A 150 26.64 5.85 27.00
N TYR A 151 27.23 4.82 26.39
CA TYR A 151 27.41 3.48 26.96
C TYR A 151 28.85 3.18 27.37
N SER A 152 29.78 4.13 27.23
CA SER A 152 31.18 3.95 27.61
C SER A 152 31.38 3.83 29.12
N ASN A 153 30.51 4.43 29.94
CA ASN A 153 30.60 4.38 31.41
C ASN A 153 29.88 3.15 31.97
N PRO A 154 30.59 2.14 32.53
CA PRO A 154 29.96 0.88 32.96
C PRO A 154 28.90 1.05 34.06
N LYS A 155 29.03 2.05 34.92
CA LYS A 155 28.09 2.27 36.05
C LYS A 155 26.72 2.77 35.59
N MET A 156 26.71 3.62 34.57
CA MET A 156 25.49 4.25 34.05
C MET A 156 24.98 3.59 32.76
N ARG A 157 25.77 2.72 32.15
CA ARG A 157 25.50 2.11 30.84
C ARG A 157 24.12 1.45 30.75
N ASP A 158 23.80 0.56 31.68
CA ASP A 158 22.54 -0.19 31.68
C ASP A 158 21.33 0.72 31.94
N LEU A 159 21.51 1.71 32.82
CA LEU A 159 20.48 2.70 33.13
C LEU A 159 20.22 3.64 31.95
N ASN A 160 21.27 4.15 31.30
CA ASN A 160 21.17 4.94 30.08
C ASN A 160 20.49 4.14 28.97
N PHE A 161 20.81 2.84 28.84
CA PHE A 161 20.21 1.99 27.81
C PHE A 161 18.71 1.80 28.06
N ALA A 162 18.33 1.47 29.30
CA ALA A 162 16.93 1.36 29.68
C ALA A 162 16.15 2.68 29.46
N GLN A 163 16.74 3.82 29.83
CA GLN A 163 16.13 5.15 29.64
C GLN A 163 15.91 5.49 28.16
N GLU A 164 16.88 5.21 27.29
CA GLU A 164 16.75 5.47 25.85
C GLU A 164 15.65 4.60 25.23
N ILE A 165 15.59 3.31 25.59
CA ILE A 165 14.51 2.42 25.12
C ILE A 165 13.14 2.87 25.63
N GLN A 166 13.05 3.28 26.90
CA GLN A 166 11.83 3.85 27.46
C GLN A 166 11.39 5.09 26.68
N ALA A 167 12.32 6.03 26.41
CA ALA A 167 12.02 7.23 25.65
C ALA A 167 11.54 6.91 24.22
N ILE A 168 12.12 5.89 23.56
CA ILE A 168 11.67 5.42 22.25
C ILE A 168 10.24 4.86 22.32
N ASN A 169 9.95 4.03 23.32
CA ASN A 169 8.63 3.42 23.51
C ASN A 169 7.58 4.49 23.83
N GLU A 170 7.88 5.42 24.73
CA GLU A 170 6.97 6.53 25.06
C GLU A 170 6.67 7.40 23.85
N ARG A 171 7.68 7.73 23.04
CA ARG A 171 7.48 8.49 21.79
C ARG A 171 6.60 7.73 20.82
N LEU A 172 6.81 6.42 20.67
CA LEU A 172 6.00 5.58 19.79
C LEU A 172 4.54 5.48 20.28
N MET A 173 4.32 5.28 21.59
CA MET A 173 2.99 5.17 22.19
C MET A 173 2.22 6.50 22.24
N LYS A 174 2.90 7.64 22.11
CA LYS A 174 2.26 8.95 21.90
C LYS A 174 1.73 9.14 20.47
N THR A 175 1.97 8.19 19.56
CA THR A 175 1.47 8.24 18.18
C THR A 175 0.23 7.36 17.96
N GLN A 176 -0.31 7.41 16.74
CA GLN A 176 -1.42 6.55 16.28
C GLN A 176 -1.14 5.03 16.42
N VAL A 177 0.13 4.64 16.61
CA VAL A 177 0.52 3.23 16.85
C VAL A 177 -0.10 2.67 18.12
N ASN A 178 -0.41 3.49 19.12
CA ASN A 178 -1.08 3.04 20.35
C ASN A 178 -2.50 2.49 20.08
N GLN A 179 -3.15 2.93 19.00
CA GLN A 179 -4.45 2.41 18.59
C GLN A 179 -4.34 1.10 17.77
N ALA A 180 -3.12 0.66 17.44
CA ALA A 180 -2.88 -0.52 16.63
C ALA A 180 -2.65 -1.77 17.50
N GLY A 181 -3.21 -2.91 17.08
CA GLY A 181 -2.91 -4.20 17.68
C GLY A 181 -1.45 -4.61 17.40
N LEU A 182 -0.59 -4.52 18.41
CA LEU A 182 0.78 -5.00 18.36
C LEU A 182 0.82 -6.53 18.46
N ALA A 183 1.80 -7.16 17.81
CA ALA A 183 1.99 -8.61 17.84
C ALA A 183 2.66 -9.07 19.14
N TRP A 184 2.05 -8.76 20.30
CA TRP A 184 2.52 -9.19 21.62
C TRP A 184 2.51 -10.70 21.81
N ASN A 185 1.62 -11.40 21.09
CA ASN A 185 1.50 -12.85 21.17
C ASN A 185 2.79 -13.51 20.67
N GLU A 186 3.37 -14.37 21.51
CA GLU A 186 4.41 -15.33 21.12
C GLU A 186 4.01 -16.10 19.86
N PRO A 187 4.96 -16.67 19.09
CA PRO A 187 4.68 -17.40 17.86
C PRO A 187 3.78 -18.61 18.15
N ASN A 188 2.48 -18.38 18.26
CA ASN A 188 1.49 -19.43 18.23
C ASN A 188 1.41 -19.88 16.78
N VAL A 189 2.13 -20.96 16.51
CA VAL A 189 2.23 -21.60 15.19
C VAL A 189 0.86 -22.18 14.76
N ASN A 190 -0.16 -22.20 15.63
CA ASN A 190 -1.39 -22.93 15.36
C ASN A 190 -2.66 -22.07 15.51
N LYS A 191 -3.38 -21.98 14.37
CA LYS A 191 -4.82 -21.69 14.17
C LYS A 191 -5.28 -20.29 14.65
N CYS A 192 -5.63 -19.32 13.79
CA CYS A 192 -6.70 -19.37 12.78
C CYS A 192 -6.56 -18.21 11.77
N GLN A 193 -6.12 -18.47 10.52
CA GLN A 193 -6.34 -17.61 9.34
C GLN A 193 -5.94 -18.38 8.06
N SER A 194 -6.69 -19.44 7.74
CA SER A 194 -6.12 -20.62 7.06
C SER A 194 -6.11 -20.61 5.51
N TRP A 195 -6.94 -19.83 4.81
CA TRP A 195 -6.99 -19.88 3.33
C TRP A 195 -6.65 -18.54 2.66
N LEU A 196 -7.30 -17.45 3.07
CA LEU A 196 -7.07 -16.13 2.48
C LEU A 196 -5.62 -15.69 2.69
N LYS A 197 -5.08 -15.87 3.91
CA LYS A 197 -3.68 -15.55 4.25
C LYS A 197 -2.69 -16.35 3.42
N LYS A 198 -2.95 -17.64 3.12
CA LYS A 198 -2.07 -18.47 2.27
C LYS A 198 -2.09 -18.03 0.80
N ARG A 199 -3.27 -17.70 0.25
CA ARG A 199 -3.38 -17.13 -1.11
C ARG A 199 -2.70 -15.76 -1.21
N ILE A 200 -2.92 -14.93 -0.19
CA ILE A 200 -2.33 -13.60 -0.04
C ILE A 200 -0.80 -13.72 0.09
N ASP A 201 -0.25 -14.58 0.97
CA ASP A 201 1.20 -14.78 1.14
C ASP A 201 1.87 -15.36 -0.11
N LYS A 202 1.22 -16.29 -0.83
CA LYS A 202 1.71 -16.84 -2.11
C LYS A 202 1.72 -15.78 -3.22
N PHE A 203 0.74 -14.89 -3.22
CA PHE A 203 0.70 -13.74 -4.13
C PHE A 203 1.79 -12.71 -3.76
N TRP A 204 1.99 -12.45 -2.47
CA TRP A 204 2.99 -11.50 -1.97
C TRP A 204 4.43 -11.91 -2.15
N SER A 205 4.74 -13.20 -2.09
CA SER A 205 6.10 -13.69 -2.35
C SER A 205 6.59 -13.33 -3.75
N LYS A 206 5.66 -13.09 -4.69
CA LYS A 206 5.95 -12.68 -6.07
C LYS A 206 6.06 -11.16 -6.25
N PHE A 207 5.37 -10.36 -5.42
CA PHE A 207 5.19 -8.92 -5.63
C PHE A 207 5.90 -8.00 -4.62
N LEU A 208 6.03 -8.41 -3.36
CA LEU A 208 6.85 -7.69 -2.39
C LEU A 208 8.25 -8.29 -2.39
N PRO A 209 9.34 -7.49 -2.45
CA PRO A 209 10.62 -7.99 -2.00
C PRO A 209 10.43 -8.36 -0.53
N ARG A 210 10.35 -9.66 -0.25
CA ARG A 210 10.42 -10.21 1.11
C ARG A 210 11.60 -9.48 1.75
N GLN A 211 11.35 -8.60 2.74
CA GLN A 211 12.45 -8.00 3.49
C GLN A 211 13.18 -9.20 4.09
N SER A 212 14.34 -9.50 3.52
CA SER A 212 15.00 -10.75 3.75
C SER A 212 15.68 -10.67 5.11
N GLN A 213 14.91 -10.93 6.17
CA GLN A 213 15.43 -11.81 7.21
C GLN A 213 15.53 -13.21 6.59
N LYS A 214 16.45 -13.38 5.63
CA LYS A 214 17.05 -14.69 5.41
C LYS A 214 17.94 -14.86 6.62
N LYS A 215 17.44 -15.63 7.59
CA LYS A 215 18.27 -16.43 8.49
C LYS A 215 19.45 -16.94 7.64
N GLN A 216 20.64 -16.39 7.88
CA GLN A 216 21.86 -16.92 7.30
C GLN A 216 22.04 -18.31 7.90
N GLU A 217 21.46 -19.28 7.23
CA GLU A 217 21.76 -20.68 7.38
C GLU A 217 22.54 -21.04 6.11
N ASN A 218 23.85 -20.84 6.20
CA ASN A 218 24.84 -21.53 5.39
C ASN A 218 26.11 -21.59 6.23
N GLN A 219 26.29 -22.76 6.84
CA GLN A 219 27.53 -23.22 7.43
C GLN A 219 28.62 -23.27 6.36
N SER A 220 29.77 -22.70 6.69
CA SER A 220 31.05 -23.26 6.27
C SER A 220 31.78 -23.64 7.55
N ALA A 221 32.08 -24.93 7.65
CA ALA A 221 32.67 -25.59 8.80
C ALA A 221 34.09 -25.06 9.07
N VAL A 222 34.22 -24.31 10.16
CA VAL A 222 35.37 -24.36 11.07
C VAL A 222 34.74 -24.34 12.46
N SER A 223 35.12 -25.32 13.28
CA SER A 223 34.71 -25.44 14.68
C SER A 223 35.02 -24.15 15.42
N ASP A 224 34.00 -23.46 15.93
CA ASP A 224 34.03 -22.67 17.17
C ASP A 224 32.60 -22.19 17.46
N ALA A 225 32.23 -22.16 18.74
CA ALA A 225 30.88 -21.82 19.20
C ALA A 225 30.34 -20.56 18.52
N LYS A 226 29.09 -20.62 18.01
CA LYS A 226 28.40 -19.44 17.49
C LYS A 226 28.48 -18.33 18.55
N PRO A 227 29.08 -17.16 18.25
CA PRO A 227 29.28 -16.13 19.25
C PRO A 227 27.94 -15.74 19.88
N ASP A 228 27.94 -15.62 21.20
CA ASP A 228 26.75 -15.28 21.98
C ASP A 228 26.15 -13.96 21.43
N PRO A 229 24.90 -13.95 20.93
CA PRO A 229 24.28 -12.74 20.37
C PRO A 229 24.17 -11.60 21.41
N TYR A 230 24.36 -11.91 22.69
CA TYR A 230 24.26 -10.98 23.81
C TYR A 230 25.61 -10.57 24.41
N SER A 231 26.73 -10.91 23.76
CA SER A 231 28.06 -10.46 24.20
C SER A 231 28.39 -9.05 23.74
N SER A 232 29.41 -8.45 24.37
CA SER A 232 30.08 -7.27 23.84
C SER A 232 30.62 -7.54 22.44
N LEU A 233 30.67 -6.48 21.63
CA LEU A 233 31.17 -6.50 20.27
C LEU A 233 32.47 -5.72 20.18
N THR A 234 33.48 -6.35 19.61
CA THR A 234 34.69 -5.67 19.15
C THR A 234 34.40 -4.86 17.88
N ALA A 235 35.27 -3.90 17.55
CA ALA A 235 35.15 -3.10 16.33
C ALA A 235 35.07 -3.98 15.07
N GLN A 236 35.89 -5.04 15.00
CA GLN A 236 35.88 -5.95 13.85
C GLN A 236 34.58 -6.77 13.74
N GLN A 237 34.04 -7.24 14.88
CA GLN A 237 32.75 -7.93 14.89
C GLN A 237 31.62 -6.98 14.50
N TYR A 238 31.63 -5.73 14.97
CA TYR A 238 30.68 -4.70 14.54
C TYR A 238 30.73 -4.49 13.02
N ILE A 239 31.93 -4.35 12.43
CA ILE A 239 32.09 -4.18 10.99
C ILE A 239 31.46 -5.34 10.22
N ASN A 240 31.73 -6.58 10.64
CA ASN A 240 31.24 -7.77 9.96
C ASN A 240 29.72 -7.96 10.12
N GLU A 241 29.20 -7.82 11.35
CA GLU A 241 27.81 -8.08 11.68
C GLU A 241 26.87 -6.97 11.22
N ARG A 242 27.30 -5.71 11.29
CA ARG A 242 26.46 -4.53 11.07
C ARG A 242 26.83 -3.81 9.79
N LEU A 243 28.06 -3.30 9.69
CA LEU A 243 28.44 -2.37 8.63
C LEU A 243 28.47 -3.04 7.25
N ILE A 244 29.26 -4.12 7.09
CA ILE A 244 29.38 -4.87 5.83
C ILE A 244 28.04 -5.50 5.44
N HIS A 245 27.31 -6.03 6.42
CA HIS A 245 25.99 -6.59 6.18
C HIS A 245 25.03 -5.53 5.60
N GLN A 246 24.99 -4.33 6.19
CA GLN A 246 24.15 -3.24 5.70
C GLN A 246 24.61 -2.71 4.34
N LEU A 247 25.92 -2.53 4.13
CA LEU A 247 26.48 -2.11 2.85
C LEU A 247 26.10 -3.08 1.71
N LYS A 248 26.25 -4.38 1.95
CA LYS A 248 25.86 -5.42 0.98
C LYS A 248 24.35 -5.40 0.72
N TRP A 249 23.55 -5.17 1.75
CA TRP A 249 22.10 -5.04 1.61
C TRP A 249 21.74 -3.85 0.72
N TYR A 250 22.26 -2.66 0.99
CA TYR A 250 21.99 -1.46 0.19
C TYR A 250 22.43 -1.63 -1.27
N ARG A 251 23.66 -2.08 -1.52
CA ARG A 251 24.17 -2.31 -2.88
C ARG A 251 23.29 -3.26 -3.69
N LYS A 252 22.94 -4.41 -3.10
CA LYS A 252 22.06 -5.37 -3.75
C LYS A 252 20.69 -4.75 -4.01
N LYS A 253 20.17 -4.00 -3.03
CA LYS A 253 18.83 -3.43 -3.10
C LYS A 253 18.71 -2.36 -4.17
N THR A 254 19.74 -1.52 -4.35
CA THR A 254 19.84 -0.56 -5.45
C THR A 254 19.67 -1.26 -6.81
N LEU A 255 20.45 -2.30 -7.07
CA LEU A 255 20.40 -3.02 -8.37
C LEU A 255 19.03 -3.64 -8.63
N ASP A 256 18.40 -4.19 -7.59
CA ASP A 256 17.05 -4.76 -7.70
C ASP A 256 15.98 -3.69 -7.91
N LEU A 257 16.15 -2.49 -7.35
CA LEU A 257 15.22 -1.37 -7.47
C LEU A 257 15.31 -0.73 -8.86
N ASP A 258 16.52 -0.45 -9.33
CA ASP A 258 16.77 0.14 -10.64
C ASP A 258 16.17 -0.71 -11.77
N LYS A 259 16.43 -2.03 -11.77
CA LYS A 259 15.83 -2.96 -12.74
C LYS A 259 14.30 -2.95 -12.74
N LYS A 260 13.69 -2.87 -11.55
CA LYS A 260 12.23 -2.85 -11.42
C LYS A 260 11.65 -1.53 -11.91
N TRP A 261 12.28 -0.42 -11.54
CA TRP A 261 11.86 0.90 -11.97
C TRP A 261 11.89 1.00 -13.50
N GLN A 262 13.00 0.61 -14.14
CA GLN A 262 13.11 0.59 -15.60
C GLN A 262 12.05 -0.31 -16.24
N LEU A 263 11.84 -1.52 -15.70
CA LEU A 263 10.83 -2.44 -16.23
C LEU A 263 9.42 -1.82 -16.20
N TRP A 264 9.03 -1.19 -15.09
CA TRP A 264 7.72 -0.54 -14.99
C TRP A 264 7.58 0.66 -15.92
N GLN A 265 8.66 1.42 -16.12
CA GLN A 265 8.66 2.55 -17.06
C GLN A 265 8.45 2.08 -18.50
N TRP A 266 9.13 1.01 -18.92
CA TRP A 266 8.89 0.38 -20.22
C TRP A 266 7.45 -0.12 -20.39
N TRP A 267 6.84 -0.68 -19.34
CA TRP A 267 5.42 -1.07 -19.38
C TRP A 267 4.49 0.12 -19.59
N ILE A 268 4.77 1.27 -18.95
CA ILE A 268 3.98 2.50 -19.14
C ILE A 268 4.09 2.99 -20.59
N TYR A 269 5.30 3.05 -21.15
CA TYR A 269 5.48 3.45 -22.55
C TYR A 269 4.82 2.49 -23.54
N LEU A 270 4.92 1.18 -23.28
CA LEU A 270 4.25 0.17 -24.10
C LEU A 270 2.73 0.35 -24.06
N LEU A 271 2.14 0.59 -22.87
CA LEU A 271 0.70 0.85 -22.75
C LEU A 271 0.27 2.12 -23.48
N GLY A 272 1.08 3.18 -23.45
CA GLY A 272 0.83 4.39 -24.24
C GLY A 272 0.83 4.10 -25.74
N GLY A 273 1.83 3.36 -26.23
CA GLY A 273 1.91 2.93 -27.64
C GLY A 273 0.75 2.03 -28.06
N VAL A 274 0.33 1.10 -27.20
CA VAL A 274 -0.86 0.25 -27.44
C VAL A 274 -2.13 1.10 -27.51
N GLY A 275 -2.27 2.12 -26.66
CA GLY A 275 -3.39 3.06 -26.73
C GLY A 275 -3.47 3.78 -28.08
N THR A 276 -2.34 4.30 -28.58
CA THR A 276 -2.26 4.93 -29.90
C THR A 276 -2.56 3.94 -31.04
N PHE A 277 -2.06 2.71 -30.93
CA PHE A 277 -2.33 1.66 -31.91
C PHE A 277 -3.82 1.26 -31.95
N LEU A 278 -4.49 1.15 -30.80
CA LEU A 278 -5.92 0.84 -30.72
C LEU A 278 -6.77 1.93 -31.38
N ALA A 279 -6.41 3.21 -31.21
CA ALA A 279 -7.06 4.32 -31.89
C ALA A 279 -6.96 4.20 -33.43
N ALA A 280 -5.77 3.85 -33.94
CA ALA A 280 -5.58 3.65 -35.38
C ALA A 280 -6.43 2.50 -35.94
N MET A 281 -6.68 1.47 -35.13
CA MET A 281 -7.51 0.31 -35.47
C MET A 281 -9.03 0.54 -35.25
N LYS A 282 -9.45 1.75 -34.89
CA LYS A 282 -10.84 2.11 -34.53
C LYS A 282 -11.41 1.34 -33.33
N PHE A 283 -10.56 0.86 -32.43
CA PHE A 283 -10.96 0.26 -31.15
C PHE A 283 -10.99 1.31 -30.04
N ASP A 284 -11.67 2.44 -30.30
CA ASP A 284 -11.58 3.65 -29.47
C ASP A 284 -12.00 3.41 -28.01
N VAL A 285 -12.97 2.52 -27.78
CA VAL A 285 -13.48 2.19 -26.44
C VAL A 285 -12.39 1.54 -25.56
N TRP A 286 -11.46 0.79 -26.15
CA TRP A 286 -10.41 0.06 -25.41
C TRP A 286 -9.27 0.95 -24.93
N ILE A 287 -9.14 2.17 -25.47
CA ILE A 287 -8.12 3.16 -25.07
C ILE A 287 -8.31 3.54 -23.58
N ALA A 288 -9.54 3.58 -23.09
CA ALA A 288 -9.83 3.85 -21.68
C ALA A 288 -9.18 2.80 -20.77
N VAL A 289 -9.18 1.53 -21.17
CA VAL A 289 -8.59 0.43 -20.39
C VAL A 289 -7.07 0.58 -20.30
N THR A 290 -6.40 0.86 -21.42
CA THR A 290 -4.93 1.04 -21.44
C THR A 290 -4.52 2.23 -20.57
N ASN A 291 -5.27 3.33 -20.64
CA ASN A 291 -5.02 4.51 -19.81
C ASN A 291 -5.24 4.23 -18.32
N ALA A 292 -6.31 3.50 -17.96
CA ALA A 292 -6.56 3.13 -16.58
C ALA A 292 -5.46 2.22 -16.00
N ILE A 293 -4.95 1.28 -16.78
CA ILE A 293 -3.81 0.43 -16.38
C ILE A 293 -2.55 1.29 -16.18
N ALA A 294 -2.24 2.17 -17.13
CA ALA A 294 -1.06 3.05 -17.04
C ALA A 294 -1.14 3.97 -15.81
N ALA A 295 -2.29 4.60 -15.58
CA ALA A 295 -2.54 5.44 -14.41
C ALA A 295 -2.43 4.65 -13.09
N SER A 296 -2.93 3.41 -13.07
CA SER A 296 -2.81 2.53 -11.91
C SER A 296 -1.36 2.16 -11.60
N ILE A 297 -0.53 1.89 -12.62
CA ILE A 297 0.90 1.60 -12.44
C ILE A 297 1.61 2.86 -11.94
N LEU A 298 1.35 4.01 -12.57
CA LEU A 298 1.95 5.28 -12.19
C LEU A 298 1.66 5.64 -10.73
N SER A 299 0.38 5.57 -10.30
CA SER A 299 -0.01 5.81 -8.91
C SER A 299 0.69 4.85 -7.93
N PHE A 300 0.93 3.59 -8.34
CA PHE A 300 1.67 2.64 -7.51
C PHE A 300 3.16 2.96 -7.40
N LEU A 301 3.79 3.42 -8.49
CA LEU A 301 5.21 3.81 -8.48
C LEU A 301 5.44 5.06 -7.65
N GLU A 302 4.57 6.07 -7.81
CA GLU A 302 4.63 7.32 -7.06
C GLU A 302 4.50 7.08 -5.55
N PHE A 303 3.53 6.26 -5.15
CA PHE A 303 3.38 5.84 -3.76
C PHE A 303 4.66 5.18 -3.20
N ARG A 304 5.35 4.37 -4.01
CA ARG A 304 6.53 3.63 -3.55
C ARG A 304 7.78 4.50 -3.46
N ARG A 305 7.74 5.75 -3.94
CA ARG A 305 8.86 6.71 -3.94
C ARG A 305 10.17 6.04 -4.36
N LEU A 306 10.13 5.26 -5.46
CA LEU A 306 11.25 4.41 -5.86
C LEU A 306 12.50 5.22 -6.21
N ASP A 307 12.32 6.41 -6.79
CA ASP A 307 13.40 7.30 -7.21
C ASP A 307 14.20 7.84 -6.02
N SER A 308 13.52 8.45 -5.05
CA SER A 308 14.16 8.99 -3.85
C SER A 308 14.82 7.88 -3.01
N THR A 309 14.14 6.74 -2.90
CA THR A 309 14.68 5.56 -2.19
C THR A 309 15.96 5.04 -2.86
N LEU A 310 16.01 4.99 -4.20
CA LEU A 310 17.19 4.55 -4.95
C LEU A 310 18.38 5.48 -4.71
N ILE A 311 18.16 6.79 -4.78
CA ILE A 311 19.19 7.81 -4.52
C ILE A 311 19.69 7.69 -3.07
N GLY A 312 18.77 7.61 -2.10
CA GLY A 312 19.11 7.49 -0.69
C GLY A 312 19.94 6.24 -0.38
N TYR A 313 19.63 5.10 -1.02
CA TYR A 313 20.41 3.87 -0.85
C TYR A 313 21.81 3.97 -1.45
N ASN A 314 21.97 4.62 -2.60
CA ASN A 314 23.29 4.85 -3.19
C ASN A 314 24.15 5.77 -2.33
N GLN A 315 23.59 6.88 -1.84
CA GLN A 315 24.29 7.80 -0.95
C GLN A 315 24.68 7.09 0.35
N THR A 316 23.77 6.33 0.95
CA THR A 316 24.03 5.57 2.18
C THR A 316 25.11 4.52 1.98
N ALA A 317 25.05 3.75 0.88
CA ALA A 317 26.08 2.76 0.56
C ALA A 317 27.45 3.41 0.39
N THR A 318 27.53 4.53 -0.33
CA THR A 318 28.76 5.28 -0.54
C THR A 318 29.31 5.82 0.78
N ASN A 319 28.46 6.37 1.64
CA ASN A 319 28.88 6.90 2.94
C ASN A 319 29.38 5.79 3.88
N LEU A 320 28.71 4.64 3.92
CA LEU A 320 29.18 3.48 4.71
C LEU A 320 30.51 2.93 4.18
N GLU A 321 30.70 2.92 2.87
CA GLU A 321 31.95 2.52 2.24
C GLU A 321 33.09 3.49 2.55
N ASN A 322 32.84 4.80 2.51
CA ASN A 322 33.82 5.81 2.89
C ASN A 322 34.27 5.65 4.35
N ILE A 323 33.34 5.31 5.26
CA ILE A 323 33.67 5.01 6.66
C ILE A 323 34.56 3.76 6.76
N LEU A 324 34.26 2.73 5.96
CA LEU A 324 35.04 1.50 5.93
C LEU A 324 36.46 1.74 5.39
N TRP A 325 36.62 2.54 4.33
CA TRP A 325 37.92 2.94 3.81
C TRP A 325 38.73 3.74 4.82
N TRP A 326 38.10 4.70 5.51
CA TRP A 326 38.73 5.42 6.61
C TRP A 326 39.23 4.47 7.70
N TRP A 327 38.42 3.49 8.11
CA TRP A 327 38.82 2.50 9.11
C TRP A 327 40.01 1.64 8.66
N TYR A 328 40.02 1.18 7.41
CA TYR A 328 41.13 0.41 6.85
C TYR A 328 42.40 1.22 6.67
N ALA A 329 42.31 2.54 6.51
CA ALA A 329 43.47 3.43 6.45
C ALA A 329 44.15 3.64 7.83
N LEU A 330 43.46 3.36 8.94
CA LEU A 330 44.06 3.47 10.28
C LEU A 330 45.13 2.41 10.52
N THR A 331 46.16 2.77 11.28
CA THR A 331 47.17 1.80 11.75
C THR A 331 46.59 0.87 12.81
N ASP A 332 47.20 -0.29 13.05
CA ASP A 332 46.69 -1.24 14.05
C ASP A 332 46.67 -0.66 15.48
N LYS A 333 47.60 0.25 15.80
CA LYS A 333 47.57 1.01 17.07
C LYS A 333 46.34 1.90 17.13
N ASP A 334 46.09 2.69 16.08
CA ASP A 334 44.95 3.60 16.02
C ASP A 334 43.60 2.87 16.03
N ARG A 335 43.52 1.64 15.53
CA ARG A 335 42.30 0.81 15.55
C ARG A 335 41.92 0.32 16.95
N THR A 336 42.87 0.28 17.88
CA THR A 336 42.60 -0.06 19.29
C THR A 336 42.16 1.14 20.13
N GLU A 337 42.35 2.36 19.62
CA GLU A 337 41.99 3.58 20.32
C GLU A 337 40.45 3.68 20.48
N PRO A 338 39.92 3.81 21.72
CA PRO A 338 38.48 3.86 21.98
C PRO A 338 37.77 4.96 21.20
N LYS A 339 38.41 6.12 21.01
CA LYS A 339 37.87 7.25 20.25
C LYS A 339 37.64 6.91 18.77
N ASN A 340 38.52 6.11 18.17
CA ASN A 340 38.37 5.71 16.77
C ASN A 340 37.28 4.64 16.62
N ILE A 341 37.14 3.74 17.60
CA ILE A 341 36.05 2.76 17.65
C ILE A 341 34.70 3.46 17.80
N GLU A 342 34.62 4.45 18.69
CA GLU A 342 33.44 5.29 18.87
C GLU A 342 33.10 6.03 17.57
N LYS A 343 34.08 6.69 16.94
CA LYS A 343 33.87 7.37 15.66
C LYS A 343 33.37 6.43 14.56
N LEU A 344 33.90 5.22 14.47
CA LEU A 344 33.45 4.19 13.51
C LEU A 344 31.96 3.87 13.72
N VAL A 345 31.59 3.50 14.94
CA VAL A 345 30.23 3.06 15.28
C VAL A 345 29.26 4.23 15.15
N GLU A 346 29.59 5.39 15.73
CA GLU A 346 28.71 6.56 15.69
C GLU A 346 28.49 7.08 14.28
N SER A 347 29.53 7.16 13.45
CA SER A 347 29.39 7.64 12.08
C SER A 347 28.55 6.67 11.26
N SER A 348 28.77 5.36 11.42
CA SER A 348 28.01 4.33 10.71
C SER A 348 26.53 4.33 11.10
N GLU A 349 26.26 4.34 12.41
CA GLU A 349 24.89 4.37 12.92
C GLU A 349 24.19 5.71 12.63
N ARG A 350 24.93 6.83 12.57
CA ARG A 350 24.38 8.12 12.13
C ARG A 350 23.94 8.08 10.67
N VAL A 351 24.77 7.53 9.78
CA VAL A 351 24.46 7.38 8.35
C VAL A 351 23.22 6.49 8.14
N ILE A 352 23.14 5.35 8.84
CA ILE A 352 21.97 4.47 8.78
C ILE A 352 20.73 5.19 9.31
N ARG A 353 20.84 5.91 10.44
CA ARG A 353 19.73 6.64 11.04
C ARG A 353 19.23 7.79 10.16
N SER A 354 20.13 8.53 9.52
CA SER A 354 19.75 9.63 8.62
C SER A 354 18.97 9.11 7.41
N GLU A 355 19.39 7.99 6.83
CA GLU A 355 18.64 7.33 5.76
C GLU A 355 17.24 6.96 6.24
N THR A 356 17.14 6.26 7.38
CA THR A 356 15.85 5.78 7.86
C THR A 356 14.93 6.94 8.23
N THR A 357 15.47 8.02 8.79
CA THR A 357 14.70 9.23 9.14
C THR A 357 14.19 9.94 7.88
N GLY A 358 15.05 10.09 6.86
CA GLY A 358 14.66 10.66 5.57
C GLY A 358 13.58 9.83 4.89
N TRP A 359 13.77 8.51 4.80
CA TRP A 359 12.77 7.59 4.26
C TRP A 359 11.44 7.63 5.03
N VAL A 360 11.47 7.71 6.37
CA VAL A 360 10.25 7.84 7.19
C VAL A 360 9.50 9.12 6.86
N GLN A 361 10.22 10.24 6.71
CA GLN A 361 9.62 11.53 6.39
C GLN A 361 8.99 11.50 5.00
N GLU A 362 9.73 11.06 3.98
CA GLU A 362 9.22 10.91 2.62
C GLU A 362 7.99 9.99 2.54
N MET A 363 7.97 8.91 3.33
CA MET A 363 6.82 8.01 3.37
C MET A 363 5.64 8.58 4.13
N LYS A 364 5.86 9.38 5.18
CA LYS A 364 4.79 10.11 5.84
C LYS A 364 4.15 11.13 4.90
N ASP A 365 4.97 11.88 4.17
CA ASP A 365 4.52 12.88 3.22
C ASP A 365 3.76 12.22 2.07
N ALA A 366 4.29 11.13 1.51
CA ALA A 366 3.57 10.32 0.52
C ALA A 366 2.22 9.79 1.03
N MET A 367 2.13 9.37 2.29
CA MET A 367 0.85 8.93 2.87
C MET A 367 -0.13 10.08 3.05
N ALA A 368 0.36 11.26 3.46
CA ALA A 368 -0.47 12.45 3.59
C ALA A 368 -1.01 12.90 2.24
N ASP A 369 -0.17 12.92 1.19
CA ASP A 369 -0.57 13.21 -0.18
C ASP A 369 -1.62 12.21 -0.67
N LEU A 370 -1.39 10.92 -0.45
CA LEU A 370 -2.35 9.87 -0.81
C LEU A 370 -3.70 10.03 -0.12
N TYR A 371 -3.73 10.35 1.17
CA TYR A 371 -5.00 10.53 1.88
C TYR A 371 -5.75 11.78 1.41
N LYS A 372 -5.05 12.88 1.15
CA LYS A 372 -5.66 14.07 0.55
C LYS A 372 -6.26 13.75 -0.83
N MET A 373 -5.52 13.05 -1.69
CA MET A 373 -6.02 12.61 -3.00
C MET A 373 -7.26 11.72 -2.88
N ASP A 374 -7.24 10.79 -1.93
CA ASP A 374 -8.35 9.87 -1.68
C ASP A 374 -9.58 10.64 -1.16
N GLU A 375 -9.41 11.63 -0.27
CA GLU A 375 -10.47 12.51 0.25
C GLU A 375 -11.07 13.41 -0.84
N ASP A 376 -10.22 14.07 -1.64
CA ASP A 376 -10.65 14.92 -2.76
C ASP A 376 -11.46 14.13 -3.79
N ARG A 377 -11.08 12.87 -4.03
CA ARG A 377 -11.82 11.98 -4.94
C ARG A 377 -13.20 11.63 -4.37
N LEU A 378 -13.30 11.30 -3.09
CA LEU A 378 -14.58 11.07 -2.43
C LEU A 378 -15.48 12.31 -2.45
N ALA A 379 -14.90 13.50 -2.28
CA ALA A 379 -15.64 14.75 -2.32
C ALA A 379 -16.21 15.03 -3.72
N LYS A 380 -15.42 14.84 -4.78
CA LYS A 380 -15.86 14.98 -6.17
C LYS A 380 -16.96 13.98 -6.53
N GLU A 381 -16.80 12.71 -6.17
CA GLU A 381 -17.83 11.68 -6.38
C GLU A 381 -19.15 12.05 -5.67
N ALA A 382 -19.07 12.60 -4.46
CA ALA A 382 -20.25 13.05 -3.72
C ALA A 382 -20.93 14.27 -4.36
N GLU A 383 -20.17 15.21 -4.91
CA GLU A 383 -20.70 16.38 -5.63
C GLU A 383 -21.37 15.98 -6.95
N GLU A 384 -20.73 15.10 -7.73
CA GLU A 384 -21.28 14.56 -8.98
C GLU A 384 -22.58 13.76 -8.73
N ALA A 385 -22.61 12.95 -7.66
CA ALA A 385 -23.81 12.22 -7.27
C ALA A 385 -24.97 13.14 -6.84
N LYS A 386 -24.69 14.31 -6.27
CA LYS A 386 -25.71 15.33 -5.97
C LYS A 386 -26.26 15.94 -7.25
N LYS A 387 -25.38 16.40 -8.15
CA LYS A 387 -25.78 16.98 -9.45
C LYS A 387 -26.62 16.01 -10.28
N ALA A 388 -26.25 14.73 -10.28
CA ALA A 388 -27.01 13.69 -10.98
C ALA A 388 -28.45 13.54 -10.42
N LYS A 389 -28.62 13.58 -9.09
CA LYS A 389 -29.94 13.53 -8.45
C LYS A 389 -30.78 14.77 -8.75
N GLU A 390 -30.19 15.96 -8.66
CA GLU A 390 -30.87 17.22 -8.99
C GLU A 390 -31.33 17.24 -10.46
N THR A 391 -30.52 16.70 -11.38
CA THR A 391 -30.87 16.59 -12.80
C THR A 391 -32.00 15.58 -13.02
N GLU A 392 -31.98 14.43 -12.34
CA GLU A 392 -33.05 13.43 -12.42
C GLU A 392 -34.38 13.93 -11.84
N GLU A 393 -34.33 14.71 -10.75
CA GLU A 393 -35.50 15.36 -10.16
C GLU A 393 -36.07 16.45 -11.08
N ALA A 394 -35.21 17.26 -11.71
CA ALA A 394 -35.63 18.25 -12.70
C ALA A 394 -36.28 17.62 -13.94
N GLU A 395 -35.69 16.54 -14.48
CA GLU A 395 -36.26 15.84 -15.65
C GLU A 395 -37.60 15.16 -15.32
N LYS A 396 -37.76 14.65 -14.09
CA LYS A 396 -39.05 14.12 -13.62
C LYS A 396 -40.10 15.21 -13.45
N ALA A 397 -39.72 16.38 -12.96
CA ALA A 397 -40.62 17.53 -12.83
C ALA A 397 -41.08 18.05 -14.21
N GLU A 398 -40.16 18.16 -15.18
CA GLU A 398 -40.48 18.58 -16.55
C GLU A 398 -41.42 17.59 -17.24
N LYS A 399 -41.18 16.28 -17.11
CA LYS A 399 -42.08 15.25 -17.66
C LYS A 399 -43.46 15.25 -17.00
N ALA A 400 -43.55 15.59 -15.71
CA ALA A 400 -44.84 15.73 -15.03
C ALA A 400 -45.62 16.95 -15.56
N GLU A 401 -44.94 18.08 -15.77
CA GLU A 401 -45.52 19.30 -16.33
C GLU A 401 -45.96 19.12 -17.80
N GLU A 402 -45.18 18.38 -18.61
CA GLU A 402 -45.56 18.05 -19.99
C GLU A 402 -46.75 17.08 -20.06
N ALA A 403 -46.86 16.14 -19.11
CA ALA A 403 -48.00 15.23 -19.01
C ALA A 403 -49.30 15.97 -18.64
N GLU A 404 -49.23 16.95 -17.72
CA GLU A 404 -50.37 17.81 -17.40
C GLU A 404 -50.79 18.67 -18.61
N ARG A 405 -49.82 19.26 -19.33
CA ARG A 405 -50.11 20.10 -20.51
C ARG A 405 -50.71 19.33 -21.70
N ASN A 406 -50.37 18.05 -21.85
CA ASN A 406 -50.98 17.17 -22.87
C ASN A 406 -52.33 16.58 -22.41
N GLY A 407 -52.58 16.53 -21.09
CA GLY A 407 -53.89 16.17 -20.53
C GLY A 407 -54.97 17.20 -20.87
N ASP A 408 -54.67 18.49 -20.71
CA ASP A 408 -55.64 19.57 -21.02
C ASP A 408 -56.01 19.64 -22.51
N LYS A 409 -55.06 19.42 -23.43
CA LYS A 409 -55.35 19.41 -24.88
C LYS A 409 -56.30 18.30 -25.31
N LYS A 410 -56.34 17.18 -24.58
CA LYS A 410 -57.21 16.04 -24.88
C LYS A 410 -58.65 16.27 -24.40
N ALA A 411 -58.82 17.05 -23.33
CA ALA A 411 -60.14 17.46 -22.82
C ALA A 411 -60.83 18.48 -23.75
N ASP A 412 -60.05 19.35 -24.42
CA ASP A 412 -60.55 20.32 -25.40
C ASP A 412 -60.93 19.68 -26.75
N GLU A 413 -60.33 18.54 -27.14
CA GLU A 413 -60.75 17.78 -28.32
C GLU A 413 -62.04 16.96 -28.07
N GLU A 414 -62.22 16.38 -26.88
CA GLU A 414 -63.43 15.64 -26.52
C GLU A 414 -64.68 16.53 -26.38
N THR A 415 -64.53 17.77 -25.92
CA THR A 415 -65.63 18.75 -25.86
C THR A 415 -66.09 19.24 -27.24
N LYS A 416 -65.24 19.14 -28.27
CA LYS A 416 -65.59 19.52 -29.65
C LYS A 416 -66.33 18.42 -30.41
N SER A 417 -66.18 17.15 -30.02
CA SER A 417 -66.89 16.01 -30.61
C SER A 417 -68.32 15.79 -30.08
N VAL A 418 -68.68 16.37 -28.92
CA VAL A 418 -70.01 16.18 -28.30
C VAL A 418 -71.08 17.15 -28.83
N ASN A 419 -70.70 18.19 -29.60
CA ASN A 419 -71.62 19.27 -29.99
C ASN A 419 -72.16 19.18 -31.44
N LEU A 420 -72.16 17.98 -32.05
CA LEU A 420 -72.63 17.75 -33.43
C LEU A 420 -73.84 16.80 -33.56
N GLU A 421 -74.44 16.36 -32.45
CA GLU A 421 -75.50 15.35 -32.47
C GLU A 421 -76.75 15.80 -31.69
N GLU A 422 -77.40 16.89 -32.13
CA GLU A 422 -78.79 17.17 -31.75
C GLU A 422 -79.50 17.98 -32.86
N VAL A 423 -80.15 17.28 -33.79
CA VAL A 423 -81.16 17.83 -34.71
C VAL A 423 -82.42 16.95 -34.59
N PRO A 424 -83.61 17.52 -34.31
CA PRO A 424 -84.78 16.73 -33.98
C PRO A 424 -85.49 16.18 -35.23
N LYS A 425 -85.95 14.92 -35.13
CA LYS A 425 -86.88 14.27 -36.07
C LYS A 425 -88.27 14.87 -35.94
N GLN A 426 -88.79 15.46 -37.02
CA GLN A 426 -90.22 15.62 -37.23
C GLN A 426 -90.78 14.39 -37.94
N GLU A 427 -91.91 13.90 -37.41
CA GLU A 427 -92.82 12.97 -38.07
C GLU A 427 -93.42 13.64 -39.31
N ASP A 428 -93.38 12.95 -40.45
CA ASP A 428 -94.48 13.06 -41.41
C ASP A 428 -94.74 11.70 -42.07
N SER A 429 -96.01 11.35 -42.03
CA SER A 429 -96.64 10.16 -42.55
C SER A 429 -96.97 10.35 -44.03
N GLY A 430 -96.43 9.48 -44.90
CA GLY A 430 -96.74 9.51 -46.33
C GLY A 430 -96.46 8.18 -47.01
N SER A 431 -97.52 7.40 -47.19
CA SER A 431 -97.58 6.14 -47.95
C SER A 431 -97.51 6.34 -49.47
N ASN A 432 -97.04 5.29 -50.15
CA ASN A 432 -97.22 4.86 -51.56
C ASN A 432 -95.96 4.96 -52.45
N LEU A 433 -95.34 3.84 -52.81
CA LEU A 433 -95.69 2.81 -53.81
C LEU A 433 -95.30 3.17 -55.26
N SER A 434 -94.38 2.34 -55.75
CA SER A 434 -94.31 1.77 -57.10
C SER A 434 -93.53 2.51 -58.21
N SER A 435 -92.70 1.69 -58.88
CA SER A 435 -92.34 1.72 -60.31
C SER A 435 -91.30 2.75 -60.75
N THR A 436 -90.40 2.54 -61.70
CA THR A 436 -89.78 1.42 -62.43
C THR A 436 -88.78 2.13 -63.38
N ASP A 437 -87.77 1.40 -63.82
CA ASP A 437 -87.05 1.53 -65.10
C ASP A 437 -86.01 2.64 -65.36
N ASN A 438 -84.91 2.12 -65.92
CA ASN A 438 -83.81 2.69 -66.72
C ASN A 438 -82.65 3.42 -66.04
#